data_AF-A0A662JFG6-F1
#
_entry.id   AF-A0A662JFG6-F1
#
_cell.length_a   1.000
_cell.length_b   1.000
_cell.length_c   1.000
_cell.angle_alpha   90.00
_cell.angle_beta   90.00
_cell.angle_gamma   90.00
#
_symmetry.space_group_name_H-M   'P 1'
#
loop_
_entity.id
_entity.type
_entity.pdbx_description
1 polymer ?
#
loop_
_entity_poly.entity_id
_entity_poly.type
_entity_poly.pdbx_seq_one_letter_code
_entity_poly.pdbx_strand_id
1 'polypeptide(L)' 'MSCLGCPICPIGWVELEYFKCRRCGNVWLDDPLDADAWRCPSCNAEGDEVELIKDVDKT' A
#
# COMPACT_ATOMS: atom_id res chain seq x y z
N MET A 1 3.55 -20.80 7.21
CA MET A 1 3.02 -20.22 5.96
C MET A 1 3.74 -18.91 5.77
N SER A 2 4.83 -18.94 5.00
CA SER A 2 5.72 -17.79 4.82
C SER A 2 5.67 -17.43 3.34
N CYS A 3 5.24 -16.21 3.01
CA CYS A 3 5.33 -15.71 1.64
C CYS A 3 6.83 -15.64 1.30
N LEU A 4 7.29 -16.62 0.50
CA LEU A 4 8.63 -16.62 -0.07
C LEU A 4 8.75 -15.37 -0.94
N GLY A 5 9.64 -14.46 -0.54
CA GLY A 5 9.95 -13.27 -1.30
C GLY A 5 10.24 -13.61 -2.76
N CYS A 6 9.73 -12.78 -3.67
CA CYS A 6 9.90 -12.95 -5.11
C CYS A 6 11.39 -12.90 -5.46
N PRO A 7 11.97 -13.96 -6.08
CA PRO A 7 13.40 -14.04 -6.37
C PRO A 7 13.83 -13.22 -7.62
N ILE A 8 13.02 -12.27 -8.08
CA ILE A 8 13.20 -11.55 -9.37
C ILE A 8 13.10 -10.03 -9.22
N CYS A 9 13.43 -9.44 -8.06
CA CYS A 9 13.52 -7.98 -7.96
C CYS A 9 15.00 -7.56 -7.96
N PRO A 10 15.56 -7.12 -9.10
CA PRO A 10 16.90 -6.58 -9.15
C PRO A 10 16.89 -5.16 -8.59
N ILE A 11 17.63 -4.94 -7.49
CA ILE A 11 18.34 -3.69 -7.17
C ILE A 11 17.49 -2.41 -7.22
N GLY A 12 16.72 -2.21 -6.15
CA GLY A 12 15.97 -0.99 -5.86
C GLY A 12 14.88 -1.36 -4.86
N TRP A 13 15.16 -1.18 -3.57
CA TRP A 13 14.18 -1.44 -2.53
C TRP A 13 13.10 -0.37 -2.63
N VAL A 14 12.08 -0.58 -3.47
CA VAL A 14 10.88 0.24 -3.43
C VAL A 14 10.18 -0.13 -2.13
N GLU A 15 10.23 0.79 -1.15
CA GLU A 15 9.53 0.64 0.12
C GLU A 15 8.03 0.83 -0.15
N LEU A 16 7.38 -0.24 -0.60
CA LEU A 16 5.93 -0.26 -0.79
C LEU A 16 5.24 -0.21 0.58
N GLU A 17 4.20 0.62 0.70
CA GLU A 17 3.39 0.77 1.90
C GLU A 17 1.96 0.28 1.66
N TYR A 18 1.31 -0.21 2.72
CA TYR A 18 -0.09 -0.60 2.64
C TYR A 18 -1.00 0.62 2.77
N PHE A 19 -1.96 0.72 1.86
CA PHE A 19 -3.01 1.74 1.85
C PHE A 19 -4.36 1.10 2.14
N LYS A 20 -5.25 1.89 2.74
CA LYS A 20 -6.63 1.50 2.98
C LYS A 20 -7.59 2.61 2.59
N CYS A 21 -8.64 2.23 1.88
CA CYS A 21 -9.73 3.13 1.54
C CYS A 21 -10.78 3.08 2.64
N ARG A 22 -11.09 4.24 3.24
CA ARG A 22 -12.16 4.40 4.24
C ARG A 22 -13.56 4.30 3.63
N ARG A 23 -13.70 4.60 2.33
CA ARG A 23 -14.99 4.59 1.64
C ARG A 23 -15.48 3.17 1.34
N CYS A 24 -14.64 2.32 0.74
CA CYS A 24 -15.03 0.96 0.35
C CYS A 24 -14.34 -0.16 1.14
N GLY A 25 -13.35 0.18 1.98
CA GLY A 25 -12.61 -0.80 2.78
C GLY A 25 -11.50 -1.55 2.03
N ASN A 26 -11.26 -1.25 0.75
CA ASN A 26 -10.20 -1.90 -0.02
C ASN A 26 -8.82 -1.61 0.57
N VAL A 27 -7.93 -2.61 0.57
CA VAL A 27 -6.54 -2.51 1.02
C VAL A 27 -5.64 -2.90 -0.14
N TRP A 28 -4.59 -2.11 -0.41
CA TRP A 28 -3.62 -2.37 -1.48
C TRP A 28 -2.22 -1.99 -1.05
N LEU A 29 -1.22 -2.48 -1.79
CA LEU A 29 0.21 -2.24 -1.55
C LEU A 29 0.74 -1.44 -2.73
N ASP A 30 1.36 -0.29 -2.46
CA ASP A 30 1.85 0.61 -3.52
C ASP A 30 3.00 1.51 -3.03
N ASP A 31 3.64 2.24 -3.94
CA ASP A 31 4.71 3.19 -3.60
C ASP A 31 4.10 4.51 -3.10
N PRO A 32 4.32 4.93 -1.85
CA PRO A 32 3.79 6.19 -1.33
C PRO A 32 4.33 7.45 -2.01
N LEU A 33 5.42 7.33 -2.78
CA LEU A 33 5.95 8.39 -3.62
C LEU A 33 5.18 8.54 -4.94
N ASP A 34 4.41 7.53 -5.34
CA ASP A 34 3.51 7.63 -6.49
C ASP A 34 2.24 8.39 -6.10
N ALA A 35 1.84 9.36 -6.90
CA ALA A 35 0.60 10.10 -6.69
C ALA A 35 -0.63 9.20 -6.90
N ASP A 36 -0.53 8.20 -7.77
CA ASP A 36 -1.62 7.27 -8.05
C ASP A 36 -1.83 6.25 -6.92
N ALA A 37 -0.82 6.02 -6.07
CA ALA A 37 -0.96 5.18 -4.88
C ALA A 37 -2.02 5.70 -3.89
N TRP A 38 -2.27 7.01 -3.90
CA TRP A 38 -3.28 7.68 -3.07
C TRP A 38 -4.69 7.64 -3.67
N ARG A 39 -4.90 6.88 -4.75
CA ARG A 39 -6.21 6.65 -5.37
C ARG A 39 -6.62 5.20 -5.17
N CYS A 40 -7.78 5.00 -4.55
CA CYS A 40 -8.32 3.66 -4.34
C CYS A 40 -8.62 2.96 -5.69
N PRO A 41 -8.00 1.81 -6.01
CA PRO A 41 -8.19 1.13 -7.29
C PRO A 41 -9.59 0.52 -7.45
N SER A 42 -10.35 0.39 -6.36
CA SER A 42 -11.69 -0.22 -6.38
C SER A 42 -12.82 0.80 -6.57
N CYS A 43 -12.70 2.01 -6.02
CA CYS A 43 -13.79 3.00 -6.06
C CYS A 43 -13.33 4.42 -6.43
N ASN A 44 -12.06 4.59 -6.78
CA ASN A 44 -11.43 5.87 -7.15
C ASN A 44 -11.50 6.96 -6.08
N ALA A 45 -11.78 6.60 -4.82
CA ALA A 45 -11.66 7.50 -3.67
C ALA A 45 -10.20 7.98 -3.51
N GLU A 46 -10.01 9.21 -3.08
CA GLU A 46 -8.71 9.88 -2.96
C GLU A 46 -8.70 10.86 -1.78
N GLY A 47 -7.54 11.44 -1.45
CA GLY A 47 -7.41 12.41 -0.35
C GLY A 47 -7.69 11.79 1.02
N ASP A 48 -8.54 12.44 1.82
CA ASP A 48 -8.86 12.02 3.20
C ASP A 48 -9.60 10.66 3.28
N GLU A 49 -10.04 10.12 2.15
CA GLU A 49 -10.65 8.79 2.06
C GLU A 49 -9.62 7.65 1.98
N VAL A 50 -8.32 7.96 1.84
CA VAL A 50 -7.24 6.99 1.73
C VAL A 50 -6.25 7.20 2.88
N GLU A 51 -5.90 6.12 3.58
CA GLU A 51 -4.96 6.16 4.71
C GLU A 51 -3.84 5.14 4.55
N LEU A 52 -2.63 5.54 4.94
CA LEU A 52 -1.48 4.64 5.08
C LEU A 52 -1.62 3.79 6.34
N ILE A 53 -1.55 2.48 6.17
CA ILE A 53 -1.43 1.52 7.27
C ILE A 53 0.05 1.42 7.62
N LYS A 54 0.47 2.19 8.62
CA LYS A 54 1.78 1.99 9.24
C LYS A 54 1.65 0.78 10.16
N ASP A 55 2.42 -0.27 9.90
CA ASP A 55 2.54 -1.40 10.82
C ASP A 55 2.94 -0.83 12.19
N VAL A 56 2.00 -0.92 13.14
CA VAL A 56 2.18 -0.50 14.52
C VAL A 56 3.29 -1.38 15.10
N ASP A 57 4.34 -0.71 15.60
CA ASP A 57 5.48 -1.26 16.34
C ASP A 57 5.18 -2.61 17.01
N LYS A 58 5.94 -3.64 16.60
CA LYS A 58 6.08 -4.88 17.36
C LYS A 58 6.58 -4.52 18.77
N THR A 59 5.68 -4.58 19.75
CA THR A 59 6.02 -4.65 21.18
C THR A 59 6.54 -6.04 21.52
#